data_AF-A0A5P2BSV7-F1
#
_entry.id   AF-A0A5P2BSV7-F1
#
_cell.length_a   1.000
_cell.length_b   1.000
_cell.length_c   1.000
_cell.angle_alpha   90.00
_cell.angle_beta   90.00
_cell.angle_gamma   90.00
#
_symmetry.space_group_name_H-M   'P 1'
#
loop_
_entity.id
_entity.type
_entity.pdbx_description
1 polymer ?
#
loop_
_entity_poly.entity_id
_entity_poly.type
_entity_poly.pdbx_seq_one_letter_code
_entity_poly.pdbx_strand_id
1 'polypeptide(L)'
;MRDQVDVGVRRGRAWSDGEDARLVDGVREGLALSELAERHGRSAGGVRARLARFVPVPQSGSDVDDPLAWLRSRLAADPGYAWRAVGAERRRRERRERRGGCVATEPVGGTGASTSAEVLADWEHVTGHVLRPERREVFLAREVVRDLAAVAVVVRRAAARRLWRDGEVLLLEQWLLECVCPGAVRLAADWALIAERDADTVLVLRELVAAAVNEMSADRDREVLSRRLGLEDRPAQTLETVGQSLGVSRERVRQLQTRAIRRLAAADAPASLKLRELLADLSCVRRVPPEAGPPAAERLLDLSDVLLPTVPPRQAIPLIARLAGADKVRADNLAAEASTIRILRHEAARREATRERRIERSSRRWEALGGAITWFGEPAPAPPRTALETLREEENADRGRFGVWTCPKLGRDVSYESETELGVIQLLSHAPQIAYYLEQPLAIGYEFAGRQRTYYPDLLAATVDGRCILIEVKPVYEMAMAVNVAKYRATEEFCRLRGWGLLVTDGHRTRRLLEDRAVDPRLETALIAALDAQGELTWPQVIAAADALPLDSLSLCSLILKHDWTWHSRPYRLRAASPAK
;
A
#
# COMPACT_ATOMS: atom_id res chain seq x y z
N MET A 1 -5.35 -43.27 -0.61
CA MET A 1 -5.70 -41.83 -0.70
C MET A 1 -5.04 -41.13 0.49
N ARG A 2 -3.79 -40.70 0.31
CA ARG A 2 -3.04 -39.86 1.26
C ARG A 2 -2.64 -38.62 0.47
N ASP A 3 -3.35 -37.52 0.67
CA ASP A 3 -2.96 -36.22 0.11
C ASP A 3 -1.77 -35.70 0.89
N GLN A 4 -0.57 -35.84 0.33
CA GLN A 4 0.58 -35.03 0.69
C GLN A 4 0.41 -33.67 0.03
N VAL A 5 0.06 -32.67 0.83
CA VAL A 5 0.20 -31.26 0.43
C VAL A 5 1.70 -30.96 0.42
N ASP A 6 2.28 -30.91 -0.77
CA ASP A 6 3.65 -30.43 -0.98
C ASP A 6 3.71 -28.93 -0.69
N VAL A 7 4.11 -28.57 0.53
CA VAL A 7 4.32 -27.17 0.94
C VAL A 7 5.62 -26.69 0.29
N GLY A 8 5.49 -26.18 -0.94
CA GLY A 8 6.61 -25.75 -1.77
C GLY A 8 7.59 -24.80 -1.05
N VAL A 9 8.85 -25.21 -0.98
CA VAL A 9 9.96 -24.45 -0.40
C VAL A 9 10.19 -23.16 -1.21
N ARG A 10 10.03 -21.98 -0.59
CA ARG A 10 10.28 -20.64 -1.17
C ARG A 10 11.80 -20.36 -1.31
N ARG A 11 12.47 -21.03 -2.24
CA ARG A 11 13.86 -20.70 -2.61
C ARG A 11 13.88 -19.33 -3.32
N GLY A 12 14.82 -18.45 -2.93
CA GLY A 12 15.13 -17.22 -3.67
C GLY A 12 14.37 -15.93 -3.32
N ARG A 13 13.26 -15.96 -2.56
CA ARG A 13 12.55 -14.72 -2.16
C ARG A 13 13.36 -13.86 -1.18
N ALA A 14 13.30 -12.54 -1.31
CA ALA A 14 13.87 -11.62 -0.32
C ALA A 14 13.25 -11.83 1.07
N TRP A 15 14.02 -11.54 2.12
CA TRP A 15 13.52 -11.55 3.50
C TRP A 15 13.00 -10.16 3.85
N SER A 16 11.73 -10.09 4.23
CA SER A 16 11.09 -8.86 4.71
C SER A 16 11.41 -8.60 6.19
N ASP A 17 11.30 -7.33 6.62
CA ASP A 17 11.46 -6.95 8.03
C ASP A 17 10.46 -7.67 8.95
N GLY A 18 9.27 -8.01 8.43
CA GLY A 18 8.26 -8.80 9.14
C GLY A 18 8.64 -10.28 9.26
N GLU A 19 9.31 -10.86 8.26
CA GLU A 19 9.87 -12.22 8.37
C GLU A 19 11.07 -12.26 9.31
N ASP A 20 11.91 -11.23 9.32
CA ASP A 20 13.01 -11.13 10.26
C ASP A 20 12.52 -11.04 11.72
N ALA A 21 11.45 -10.27 11.97
CA ALA A 21 10.82 -10.20 13.29
C ALA A 21 10.27 -11.58 13.71
N ARG A 22 9.52 -12.24 12.82
CA ARG A 22 8.97 -13.59 13.08
C ARG A 22 10.06 -14.65 13.29
N LEU A 23 11.20 -14.54 12.60
CA LEU A 23 12.35 -15.41 12.84
C LEU A 23 12.88 -15.24 14.26
N VAL A 24 13.11 -13.99 14.68
CA VAL A 24 13.63 -13.69 16.02
C VAL A 24 12.64 -14.10 17.10
N ASP A 25 11.34 -13.94 16.86
CA ASP A 25 10.30 -14.42 17.77
C ASP A 25 10.29 -15.96 17.84
N GLY A 26 10.43 -16.65 16.72
CA GLY A 26 10.60 -18.12 16.71
C GLY A 26 11.87 -18.59 17.43
N VAL A 27 12.96 -17.81 17.39
CA VAL A 27 14.18 -18.08 18.17
C VAL A 27 13.90 -17.93 19.67
N ARG A 28 13.11 -16.93 20.08
CA ARG A 28 12.69 -16.71 21.48
C ARG A 28 11.74 -17.80 21.98
N GLU A 29 10.88 -18.31 21.10
CA GLU A 29 9.98 -19.44 21.36
C GLU A 29 10.72 -20.78 21.49
N GLY A 30 12.03 -20.83 21.17
CA GLY A 30 12.85 -22.03 21.31
C GLY A 30 12.78 -23.01 20.13
N LEU A 31 12.15 -22.62 19.02
CA LEU A 31 11.92 -23.49 17.86
C LEU A 31 13.21 -23.95 17.19
N ALA A 32 13.30 -25.24 16.87
CA ALA A 32 14.41 -25.84 16.15
C ALA A 32 14.55 -25.26 14.73
N LEU A 33 15.74 -25.41 14.14
CA LEU A 33 16.03 -24.86 12.80
C LEU A 33 15.09 -25.41 11.71
N SER A 34 14.67 -26.66 11.83
CA SER A 34 13.68 -27.30 10.94
C SER A 34 12.29 -26.69 11.08
N GLU A 35 11.85 -26.35 12.29
CA GLU A 35 10.55 -25.75 12.56
C GLU A 35 10.52 -24.28 12.11
N LEU A 36 11.63 -23.55 12.29
CA LEU A 36 11.80 -22.21 11.72
C LEU A 36 11.79 -22.24 10.18
N ALA A 37 12.41 -23.25 9.59
CA ALA A 37 12.40 -23.46 8.14
C ALA A 37 10.98 -23.72 7.61
N GLU A 38 10.22 -24.61 8.26
CA GLU A 38 8.83 -24.91 7.92
C GLU A 38 7.92 -23.71 8.09
N ARG A 39 7.98 -23.02 9.24
CA ARG A 39 7.17 -21.83 9.56
C ARG A 39 7.35 -20.70 8.53
N HIS A 40 8.56 -20.56 7.99
CA HIS A 40 8.87 -19.53 6.99
C HIS A 40 8.78 -20.06 5.54
N GLY A 41 8.49 -21.35 5.34
CA GLY A 41 8.51 -21.99 4.04
C GLY A 41 9.88 -21.89 3.35
N ARG A 42 10.98 -21.99 4.10
CA ARG A 42 12.38 -21.85 3.61
C ARG A 42 13.17 -23.13 3.85
N SER A 43 14.38 -23.22 3.27
CA SER A 43 15.32 -24.28 3.63
C SER A 43 16.03 -23.97 4.96
N ALA A 44 16.40 -25.01 5.72
CA ALA A 44 17.17 -24.86 6.96
C ALA A 44 18.49 -24.08 6.75
N GLY A 45 19.17 -24.30 5.61
CA GLY A 45 20.35 -23.54 5.22
C GLY A 45 20.06 -22.05 4.99
N GLY A 46 18.92 -21.72 4.36
CA GLY A 46 18.51 -20.33 4.13
C GLY A 46 18.13 -19.59 5.42
N VAL A 47 17.48 -20.28 6.36
CA VAL A 47 17.20 -19.76 7.70
C VAL A 47 18.51 -19.53 8.47
N ARG A 48 19.42 -20.51 8.48
CA ARG A 48 20.73 -20.39 9.16
C ARG A 48 21.54 -19.22 8.61
N ALA A 49 21.61 -19.08 7.29
CA ALA A 49 22.30 -17.95 6.64
C ALA A 49 21.66 -16.59 6.97
N ARG A 50 20.32 -16.55 7.12
CA ARG A 50 19.64 -15.32 7.55
C ARG A 50 19.93 -14.96 9.00
N LEU A 51 19.85 -15.94 9.90
CA LEU A 51 20.16 -15.77 11.32
C LEU A 51 21.59 -15.27 11.54
N ALA A 52 22.55 -15.74 10.74
CA ALA A 52 23.93 -15.24 10.77
C ALA A 52 24.05 -13.73 10.58
N ARG A 53 23.10 -13.06 9.89
CA ARG A 53 23.11 -11.60 9.72
C ARG A 53 22.75 -10.82 10.99
N PHE A 54 22.15 -11.47 11.98
CA PHE A 54 21.81 -10.88 13.27
C PHE A 54 22.89 -11.10 14.33
N VAL A 55 23.94 -11.85 13.98
CA VAL A 55 25.11 -12.11 14.83
C VAL A 55 26.22 -11.12 14.46
N PRO A 56 26.88 -10.47 15.42
CA PRO A 56 27.99 -9.58 15.15
C PRO A 56 29.21 -10.39 14.69
N VAL A 57 29.98 -9.86 13.75
CA VAL A 57 31.19 -10.51 13.24
C VAL A 57 32.33 -10.31 14.26
N PRO A 58 32.96 -11.38 14.78
CA PRO A 58 34.13 -11.27 15.67
C PRO A 58 35.29 -10.54 15.00
N GLN A 59 36.14 -9.86 15.78
CA GLN A 59 37.34 -9.17 15.27
C GLN A 59 38.34 -10.13 14.59
N SER A 60 38.27 -11.42 14.90
CA SER A 60 39.07 -12.50 14.29
C SER A 60 38.61 -12.95 12.89
N GLY A 61 37.48 -12.45 12.39
CA GLY A 61 37.02 -12.68 11.01
C GLY A 61 36.39 -14.06 10.71
N SER A 62 36.25 -14.94 11.70
CA SER A 62 35.49 -16.19 11.57
C SER A 62 34.00 -15.96 11.85
N ASP A 63 33.13 -16.43 10.96
CA ASP A 63 31.69 -16.47 11.21
C ASP A 63 31.39 -17.47 12.35
N VAL A 64 30.33 -17.22 13.13
CA VAL A 64 29.91 -18.09 14.23
C VAL A 64 29.36 -19.41 13.64
N ASP A 65 29.91 -20.55 14.08
CA ASP A 65 29.55 -21.87 13.57
C ASP A 65 28.07 -22.20 13.75
N ASP A 66 27.44 -21.80 14.86
CA ASP A 66 25.99 -21.95 15.07
C ASP A 66 25.32 -20.60 15.43
N PRO A 67 24.79 -19.87 14.41
CA PRO A 67 24.07 -18.62 14.62
C PRO A 67 22.79 -18.76 15.46
N LEU A 68 22.12 -19.91 15.42
CA LEU A 68 20.86 -20.14 16.13
C LEU A 68 21.12 -20.30 17.62
N ALA A 69 22.08 -21.14 18.00
CA ALA A 69 22.47 -21.31 19.40
C ALA A 69 22.99 -20.00 20.01
N TRP A 70 23.79 -19.24 19.24
CA TRP A 70 24.30 -17.95 19.68
C TRP A 70 23.18 -16.94 19.93
N LEU A 71 22.25 -16.79 18.98
CA LEU A 71 21.13 -15.84 19.11
C LEU A 71 20.21 -16.20 20.27
N ARG A 72 19.94 -17.50 20.49
CA ARG A 72 19.16 -17.94 21.67
C ARG A 72 19.82 -17.54 22.97
N SER A 73 21.11 -17.84 23.12
CA SER A 73 21.87 -17.47 24.31
C SER A 73 21.87 -15.96 24.53
N ARG A 74 22.07 -15.19 23.44
CA ARG A 74 22.09 -13.72 23.51
C ARG A 74 20.74 -13.12 23.87
N LEU A 75 19.65 -13.57 23.23
CA LEU A 75 18.30 -13.06 23.48
C LEU A 75 17.77 -13.47 24.86
N ALA A 76 18.22 -14.60 25.40
CA ALA A 76 17.93 -15.00 26.77
C ALA A 76 18.63 -14.12 27.80
N ALA A 77 19.89 -13.74 27.55
CA ALA A 77 20.66 -12.85 28.42
C ALA A 77 20.27 -11.36 28.28
N ASP A 78 19.82 -10.94 27.08
CA ASP A 78 19.47 -9.56 26.73
C ASP A 78 18.25 -9.55 25.80
N PRO A 79 17.02 -9.48 26.36
CA PRO A 79 15.78 -9.47 25.57
C PRO A 79 15.68 -8.26 24.61
N GLY A 80 16.39 -7.17 24.92
CA GLY A 80 16.44 -5.92 24.16
C GLY A 80 17.53 -5.88 23.08
N TYR A 81 18.24 -6.99 22.85
CA TYR A 81 19.32 -7.08 21.87
C TYR A 81 18.91 -6.48 20.51
N ALA A 82 19.64 -5.44 20.08
CA ALA A 82 19.32 -4.64 18.90
C ALA A 82 19.74 -5.33 17.59
N TRP A 83 19.25 -6.54 17.34
CA TRP A 83 19.57 -7.37 16.17
C TRP A 83 19.37 -6.65 14.83
N ARG A 84 18.40 -5.72 14.76
CA ARG A 84 18.17 -4.86 13.57
C ARG A 84 19.34 -3.93 13.30
N ALA A 85 19.89 -3.31 14.35
CA ALA A 85 21.04 -2.41 14.25
C ALA A 85 22.30 -3.19 13.85
N VAL A 86 22.49 -4.40 14.40
CA VAL A 86 23.59 -5.30 14.04
C VAL A 86 23.50 -5.72 12.56
N GLY A 87 22.32 -6.12 12.10
CA GLY A 87 22.10 -6.44 10.69
C GLY A 87 22.30 -5.24 9.76
N ALA A 88 21.89 -4.04 10.18
CA ALA A 88 22.13 -2.81 9.43
C ALA A 88 23.62 -2.46 9.37
N GLU A 89 24.37 -2.64 10.47
CA GLU A 89 25.80 -2.37 10.52
C GLU A 89 26.59 -3.39 9.69
N ARG A 90 26.20 -4.68 9.70
CA ARG A 90 26.79 -5.69 8.82
C ARG A 90 26.57 -5.34 7.35
N ARG A 91 25.36 -4.89 6.97
CA ARG A 91 25.08 -4.37 5.62
C ARG A 91 25.91 -3.13 5.29
N ARG A 92 26.10 -2.20 6.24
CA ARG A 92 26.95 -1.01 6.06
C ARG A 92 28.41 -1.39 5.90
N ARG A 93 28.90 -2.37 6.67
CA ARG A 93 30.26 -2.90 6.56
C ARG A 93 30.46 -3.62 5.23
N GLU A 94 29.56 -4.51 4.82
CA GLU A 94 29.56 -5.14 3.49
C GLU A 94 29.54 -4.06 2.38
N ARG A 95 28.76 -2.98 2.56
CA ARG A 95 28.75 -1.81 1.67
C ARG A 95 30.04 -1.00 1.72
N ARG A 96 30.71 -0.87 2.86
CA ARG A 96 32.01 -0.18 3.02
C ARG A 96 33.17 -1.01 2.48
N GLU A 97 33.11 -2.32 2.58
CA GLU A 97 34.07 -3.23 1.95
C GLU A 97 33.87 -3.24 0.42
N ARG A 98 32.61 -3.13 -0.06
CA ARG A 98 32.29 -2.92 -1.48
C ARG A 98 32.65 -1.51 -1.98
N ARG A 99 32.40 -0.46 -1.18
CA ARG A 99 32.75 0.95 -1.48
C ARG A 99 34.22 1.30 -1.24
N GLY A 100 34.93 0.55 -0.41
CA GLY A 100 36.39 0.61 -0.29
C GLY A 100 37.08 0.14 -1.57
N GLY A 101 36.35 -0.57 -2.44
CA GLY A 101 36.73 -0.80 -3.85
C GLY A 101 36.19 0.24 -4.84
N CYS A 102 35.40 1.21 -4.37
CA CYS A 102 34.71 2.24 -5.16
C CYS A 102 35.02 3.64 -4.60
N VAL A 103 36.31 3.94 -4.43
CA VAL A 103 36.78 5.33 -4.36
C VAL A 103 36.93 5.76 -5.81
N ALA A 104 36.38 6.93 -6.16
CA ALA A 104 36.70 7.61 -7.40
C ALA A 104 38.22 7.62 -7.54
N THR A 105 38.74 6.96 -8.58
CA THR A 105 40.18 6.96 -8.87
C THR A 105 40.60 8.37 -9.24
N GLU A 106 40.89 9.20 -8.25
CA GLU A 106 42.03 10.09 -8.37
C GLU A 106 43.27 9.20 -8.55
N PRO A 107 44.20 9.56 -9.44
CA PRO A 107 45.34 8.73 -9.76
C PRO A 107 46.24 8.65 -8.52
N VAL A 108 46.03 7.63 -7.69
CA VAL A 108 47.02 7.17 -6.73
C VAL A 108 48.19 6.68 -7.57
N GLY A 109 49.26 7.47 -7.56
CA GLY A 109 50.49 7.16 -8.26
C GLY A 109 51.00 5.77 -7.86
N GLY A 110 51.19 4.93 -8.87
CA GLY A 110 52.06 3.76 -8.82
C GLY A 110 51.41 2.44 -8.38
N THR A 111 50.91 1.68 -9.35
CA THR A 111 51.47 0.36 -9.72
C THR A 111 51.03 0.07 -11.16
N GLY A 112 51.99 -0.22 -12.04
CA GLY A 112 51.79 -0.28 -13.49
C GLY A 112 50.73 -1.28 -13.95
N ALA A 113 50.21 -1.05 -15.16
CA ALA A 113 49.38 -2.04 -15.86
C ALA A 113 50.05 -3.41 -15.78
N SER A 114 49.28 -4.42 -15.38
CA SER A 114 49.77 -5.78 -15.25
C SER A 114 50.14 -6.31 -16.63
N THR A 115 51.11 -7.20 -16.71
CA THR A 115 51.38 -7.92 -17.96
C THR A 115 50.38 -9.06 -18.16
N SER A 116 50.17 -9.52 -19.41
CA SER A 116 49.39 -10.74 -19.68
C SER A 116 49.96 -11.97 -18.96
N ALA A 117 51.28 -11.99 -18.72
CA ALA A 117 51.95 -13.05 -17.96
C ALA A 117 51.53 -13.06 -16.48
N GLU A 118 51.35 -11.89 -15.86
CA GLU A 118 50.81 -11.78 -14.50
C GLU A 118 49.33 -12.20 -14.43
N VAL A 119 48.53 -11.97 -15.47
CA VAL A 119 47.15 -12.47 -15.53
C VAL A 119 47.13 -14.00 -15.54
N LEU A 120 48.02 -14.63 -16.30
CA LEU A 120 48.20 -16.09 -16.27
C LEU A 120 48.63 -16.55 -14.88
N ALA A 121 49.59 -15.88 -14.24
CA ALA A 121 50.01 -16.24 -12.88
C ALA A 121 48.87 -16.12 -11.86
N ASP A 122 48.04 -15.09 -11.96
CA ASP A 122 46.86 -14.93 -11.10
C ASP A 122 45.83 -16.05 -11.33
N TRP A 123 45.62 -16.45 -12.59
CA TRP A 123 44.73 -17.56 -12.96
C TRP A 123 45.27 -18.90 -12.44
N GLU A 124 46.55 -19.21 -12.64
CA GLU A 124 47.19 -20.44 -12.16
C GLU A 124 47.18 -20.50 -10.62
N HIS A 125 47.40 -19.36 -9.95
CA HIS A 125 47.36 -19.27 -8.49
C HIS A 125 45.97 -19.52 -7.90
N VAL A 126 44.92 -18.96 -8.51
CA VAL A 126 43.54 -19.10 -7.99
C VAL A 126 42.96 -20.47 -8.30
N THR A 127 43.23 -21.01 -9.49
CA THR A 127 42.68 -22.31 -9.92
C THR A 127 43.52 -23.50 -9.44
N GLY A 128 44.80 -23.29 -9.12
CA GLY A 128 45.75 -24.37 -8.81
C GLY A 128 46.19 -25.18 -10.04
N HIS A 129 45.77 -24.79 -11.25
CA HIS A 129 46.13 -25.45 -12.49
C HIS A 129 47.37 -24.79 -13.12
N VAL A 130 48.20 -25.59 -13.77
CA VAL A 130 49.36 -25.12 -14.55
C VAL A 130 49.16 -25.46 -16.02
N LEU A 131 49.22 -24.47 -16.90
CA LEU A 131 49.02 -24.70 -18.33
C LEU A 131 50.29 -25.26 -18.98
N ARG A 132 50.12 -26.20 -19.92
CA ARG A 132 51.20 -26.67 -20.80
C ARG A 132 51.69 -25.54 -21.71
N PRO A 133 52.97 -25.53 -22.15
CA PRO A 133 53.54 -24.45 -22.95
C PRO A 133 52.69 -24.03 -24.16
N GLU A 134 52.15 -24.99 -24.91
CA GLU A 134 51.36 -24.74 -26.10
C GLU A 134 50.01 -24.06 -25.77
N ARG A 135 49.44 -24.37 -24.60
CA ARG A 135 48.19 -23.74 -24.13
C ARG A 135 48.43 -22.37 -23.51
N ARG A 136 49.63 -22.10 -22.99
CA ARG A 136 50.00 -20.79 -22.46
C ARG A 136 50.05 -19.74 -23.55
N GLU A 137 50.65 -20.05 -24.69
CA GLU A 137 50.67 -19.15 -25.86
C GLU A 137 49.24 -18.80 -26.31
N VAL A 138 48.38 -19.81 -26.44
CA VAL A 138 46.96 -19.62 -26.80
C VAL A 138 46.22 -18.80 -25.75
N PHE A 139 46.49 -19.00 -24.45
CA PHE A 139 45.89 -18.21 -23.38
C PHE A 139 46.29 -16.74 -23.47
N LEU A 140 47.59 -16.46 -23.58
CA LEU A 140 48.15 -15.11 -23.61
C LEU A 140 47.77 -14.33 -24.86
N ALA A 141 47.47 -15.01 -25.98
CA ALA A 141 47.03 -14.38 -27.22
C ALA A 141 45.59 -13.84 -27.18
N ARG A 142 44.77 -14.26 -26.21
CA ARG A 142 43.35 -13.86 -26.13
C ARG A 142 43.19 -12.38 -25.78
N GLU A 143 42.22 -11.73 -26.42
CA GLU A 143 41.90 -10.32 -26.18
C GLU A 143 41.49 -10.04 -24.73
N VAL A 144 40.58 -10.86 -24.17
CA VAL A 144 40.15 -10.75 -22.77
C VAL A 144 41.31 -10.81 -21.77
N VAL A 145 42.41 -11.49 -22.09
CA VAL A 145 43.61 -11.54 -21.23
C VAL A 145 44.37 -10.21 -21.29
N ARG A 146 44.42 -9.55 -22.45
CA ARG A 146 44.97 -8.19 -22.60
C ARG A 146 44.11 -7.19 -21.82
N ASP A 147 42.79 -7.32 -21.86
CA ASP A 147 41.89 -6.45 -21.11
C ASP A 147 42.01 -6.64 -19.59
N LEU A 148 42.11 -7.90 -19.14
CA LEU A 148 42.39 -8.23 -17.73
C LEU A 148 43.77 -7.70 -17.28
N ALA A 149 44.74 -7.60 -18.18
CA ALA A 149 46.06 -7.06 -17.90
C ALA A 149 45.99 -5.53 -17.63
N ALA A 150 45.06 -4.82 -18.26
CA ALA A 150 44.79 -3.41 -17.99
C ALA A 150 44.10 -3.17 -16.63
N VAL A 151 43.49 -4.20 -16.03
CA VAL A 151 42.85 -4.12 -14.71
C VAL A 151 43.89 -4.16 -13.58
N ALA A 152 43.70 -3.33 -12.56
CA ALA A 152 44.53 -3.33 -11.37
C ALA A 152 44.59 -4.73 -10.71
N VAL A 153 45.81 -5.19 -10.38
CA VAL A 153 46.09 -6.52 -9.84
C VAL A 153 45.18 -6.88 -8.65
N VAL A 154 44.94 -5.91 -7.75
CA VAL A 154 44.13 -6.13 -6.54
C VAL A 154 42.66 -6.45 -6.89
N VAL A 155 42.08 -5.72 -7.85
CA VAL A 155 40.71 -5.93 -8.32
C VAL A 155 40.60 -7.26 -9.05
N ARG A 156 41.54 -7.52 -9.96
CA ARG A 156 41.59 -8.75 -10.75
C ARG A 156 41.66 -9.99 -9.86
N ARG A 157 42.59 -10.03 -8.89
CA ARG A 157 42.70 -11.16 -7.94
C ARG A 157 41.46 -11.32 -7.07
N ALA A 158 40.87 -10.22 -6.61
CA ALA A 158 39.65 -10.28 -5.80
C ALA A 158 38.47 -10.86 -6.58
N ALA A 159 38.28 -10.47 -7.85
CA ALA A 159 37.24 -11.01 -8.72
C ALA A 159 37.45 -12.51 -9.00
N ALA A 160 38.68 -12.93 -9.32
CA ALA A 160 39.03 -14.33 -9.55
C ALA A 160 38.65 -15.22 -8.37
N ARG A 161 39.04 -14.81 -7.15
CA ARG A 161 38.75 -15.56 -5.93
C ARG A 161 37.24 -15.65 -5.64
N ARG A 162 36.46 -14.61 -5.95
CA ARG A 162 34.99 -14.65 -5.77
C ARG A 162 34.36 -15.67 -6.69
N LEU A 163 34.69 -15.63 -7.99
CA LEU A 163 34.11 -16.55 -8.97
C LEU A 163 34.52 -18.00 -8.70
N TRP A 164 35.79 -18.25 -8.36
CA TRP A 164 36.29 -19.60 -8.08
C TRP A 164 35.73 -20.21 -6.79
N ARG A 165 35.40 -19.40 -5.78
CA ARG A 165 34.72 -19.90 -4.58
C ARG A 165 33.29 -20.39 -4.87
N ASP A 166 32.64 -19.80 -5.86
CA ASP A 166 31.24 -20.04 -6.19
C ASP A 166 31.07 -21.11 -7.30
N GLY A 167 32.15 -21.61 -7.92
CA GLY A 167 32.11 -22.69 -8.93
C GLY A 167 33.49 -23.20 -9.36
N GLU A 168 33.55 -24.40 -9.95
CA GLU A 168 34.81 -25.08 -10.38
C GLU A 168 35.40 -24.55 -11.70
N VAL A 169 34.87 -23.46 -12.26
CA VAL A 169 35.31 -22.92 -13.56
C VAL A 169 35.45 -21.39 -13.50
N LEU A 170 36.66 -20.89 -13.82
CA LEU A 170 36.93 -19.47 -13.99
C LEU A 170 36.97 -19.11 -15.48
N LEU A 171 35.81 -18.72 -16.03
CA LEU A 171 35.70 -18.22 -17.40
C LEU A 171 36.28 -16.80 -17.50
N LEU A 172 37.17 -16.57 -18.48
CA LEU A 172 37.88 -15.29 -18.61
C LEU A 172 36.93 -14.10 -18.82
N GLU A 173 35.87 -14.28 -19.61
CA GLU A 173 34.86 -13.23 -19.86
C GLU A 173 34.08 -12.86 -18.59
N GLN A 174 33.70 -13.86 -17.79
CA GLN A 174 33.04 -13.63 -16.51
C GLN A 174 33.98 -13.00 -15.50
N TRP A 175 35.26 -13.37 -15.52
CA TRP A 175 36.28 -12.75 -14.69
C TRP A 175 36.45 -11.27 -15.02
N LEU A 176 36.52 -10.92 -16.31
CA LEU A 176 36.59 -9.52 -16.73
C LEU A 176 35.31 -8.76 -16.34
N LEU A 177 34.12 -9.33 -16.58
CA LEU A 177 32.86 -8.73 -16.15
C LEU A 177 32.79 -8.49 -14.63
N GLU A 178 33.24 -9.45 -13.83
CA GLU A 178 33.26 -9.35 -12.36
C GLU A 178 34.28 -8.33 -11.84
N CYS A 179 35.31 -8.02 -12.64
CA CYS A 179 36.23 -6.90 -12.37
C CYS A 179 35.55 -5.54 -12.60
N VAL A 180 34.71 -5.44 -13.65
CA VAL A 180 34.04 -4.19 -14.03
C VAL A 180 32.79 -3.93 -13.16
N CYS A 181 31.95 -4.95 -12.96
CA CYS A 181 30.72 -4.86 -12.19
C CYS A 181 30.57 -6.09 -11.27
N PRO A 182 31.05 -6.00 -10.01
CA PRO A 182 30.97 -7.11 -9.06
C PRO A 182 29.54 -7.60 -8.84
N GLY A 183 29.32 -8.91 -8.98
CA GLY A 183 28.03 -9.57 -8.85
C GLY A 183 27.22 -9.65 -10.14
N ALA A 184 27.62 -8.96 -11.21
CA ALA A 184 26.89 -8.99 -12.50
C ALA A 184 26.86 -10.38 -13.13
N VAL A 185 27.90 -11.21 -12.93
CA VAL A 185 27.95 -12.59 -13.42
C VAL A 185 26.77 -13.42 -12.89
N ARG A 186 26.35 -13.17 -11.64
CA ARG A 186 25.28 -13.92 -10.96
C ARG A 186 23.89 -13.38 -11.24
N LEU A 187 23.77 -12.23 -11.92
CA LEU A 187 22.46 -11.71 -12.31
C LEU A 187 21.81 -12.64 -13.33
N ALA A 188 20.64 -13.15 -12.96
CA ALA A 188 19.72 -13.87 -13.82
C ALA A 188 18.57 -12.96 -14.26
N ALA A 189 18.02 -13.21 -15.45
CA ALA A 189 16.85 -12.51 -15.95
C ALA A 189 15.56 -13.05 -15.31
N ASP A 190 15.43 -12.91 -13.99
CA ASP A 190 14.24 -13.31 -13.23
C ASP A 190 13.30 -12.13 -13.05
N TRP A 191 12.14 -12.19 -13.71
CA TRP A 191 11.12 -11.15 -13.62
C TRP A 191 10.53 -11.01 -12.21
N ALA A 192 10.43 -12.10 -11.45
CA ALA A 192 9.84 -12.05 -10.11
C ALA A 192 10.65 -11.12 -9.19
N LEU A 193 11.98 -11.18 -9.28
CA LEU A 193 12.88 -10.31 -8.51
C LEU A 193 12.73 -8.83 -8.88
N ILE A 194 12.44 -8.52 -10.15
CA ILE A 194 12.17 -7.14 -10.59
C ILE A 194 10.79 -6.67 -10.10
N ALA A 195 9.76 -7.50 -10.23
CA ALA A 195 8.39 -7.18 -9.79
C ALA A 195 8.32 -6.97 -8.27
N GLU A 196 9.05 -7.79 -7.50
CA GLU A 196 9.18 -7.67 -6.05
C GLU A 196 10.16 -6.56 -5.61
N ARG A 197 10.86 -5.93 -6.57
CA ARG A 197 11.89 -4.90 -6.33
C ARG A 197 13.00 -5.37 -5.37
N ASP A 198 13.51 -6.58 -5.58
CA ASP A 198 14.59 -7.14 -4.77
C ASP A 198 15.80 -6.19 -4.70
N ALA A 199 16.19 -5.80 -3.49
CA ALA A 199 17.14 -4.71 -3.31
C ALA A 199 18.54 -5.03 -3.86
N ASP A 200 18.97 -6.30 -3.79
CA ASP A 200 20.30 -6.71 -4.24
C ASP A 200 20.32 -6.82 -5.77
N THR A 201 19.31 -7.44 -6.39
CA THR A 201 19.16 -7.49 -7.85
C THR A 201 19.07 -6.11 -8.47
N VAL A 202 18.22 -5.24 -7.91
CA VAL A 202 18.04 -3.86 -8.41
C VAL A 202 19.32 -3.06 -8.29
N LEU A 203 20.03 -3.18 -7.16
CA LEU A 203 21.31 -2.48 -6.98
C LEU A 203 22.32 -2.90 -8.04
N VAL A 204 22.59 -4.20 -8.17
CA VAL A 204 23.60 -4.69 -9.13
C VAL A 204 23.18 -4.38 -10.57
N LEU A 205 21.89 -4.42 -10.90
CA LEU A 205 21.43 -4.06 -12.24
C LEU A 205 21.60 -2.55 -12.55
N ARG A 206 21.44 -1.67 -11.55
CA ARG A 206 21.74 -0.24 -11.69
C ARG A 206 23.25 0.03 -11.81
N GLU A 207 24.06 -0.66 -11.01
CA GLU A 207 25.53 -0.61 -11.15
C GLU A 207 25.98 -1.13 -12.52
N LEU A 208 25.30 -2.14 -13.07
CA LEU A 208 25.56 -2.63 -14.42
C LEU A 208 25.24 -1.58 -15.51
N VAL A 209 24.16 -0.82 -15.35
CA VAL A 209 23.88 0.34 -16.23
C VAL A 209 25.01 1.37 -16.15
N ALA A 210 25.47 1.70 -14.94
CA ALA A 210 26.56 2.66 -14.76
C ALA A 210 27.90 2.16 -15.33
N ALA A 211 28.24 0.89 -15.08
CA ALA A 211 29.41 0.23 -15.62
C ALA A 211 29.41 0.24 -17.15
N ALA A 212 28.29 -0.12 -17.79
CA ALA A 212 28.19 -0.12 -19.25
C ALA A 212 28.38 1.28 -19.86
N VAL A 213 27.87 2.34 -19.20
CA VAL A 213 28.12 3.72 -19.61
C VAL A 213 29.60 4.10 -19.41
N ASN A 214 30.24 3.62 -18.34
CA ASN A 214 31.65 3.90 -18.04
C ASN A 214 32.64 3.24 -19.00
N GLU A 215 32.31 2.09 -19.58
CA GLU A 215 33.11 1.41 -20.60
C GLU A 215 33.15 2.15 -21.95
N MET A 216 32.34 3.19 -22.13
CA MET A 216 32.29 3.93 -23.39
C MET A 216 33.58 4.74 -23.63
N SER A 217 34.26 4.46 -24.74
CA SER A 217 35.50 5.15 -25.15
C SER A 217 35.32 6.63 -25.51
N ALA A 218 34.10 7.08 -25.76
CA ALA A 218 33.81 8.45 -26.15
C ALA A 218 33.37 9.30 -24.95
N ASP A 219 34.32 10.02 -24.34
CA ASP A 219 34.10 10.79 -23.10
C ASP A 219 32.92 11.76 -23.16
N ARG A 220 32.74 12.48 -24.27
CA ARG A 220 31.60 13.40 -24.42
C ARG A 220 30.25 12.68 -24.46
N ASP A 221 30.19 11.50 -25.07
CA ASP A 221 28.95 10.72 -25.15
C ASP A 221 28.64 10.11 -23.78
N ARG A 222 29.67 9.61 -23.09
CA ARG A 222 29.61 9.10 -21.71
C ARG A 222 29.12 10.15 -20.73
N GLU A 223 29.72 11.35 -20.74
CA GLU A 223 29.37 12.45 -19.84
C GLU A 223 27.91 12.90 -20.04
N VAL A 224 27.48 13.07 -21.30
CA VAL A 224 26.09 13.43 -21.61
C VAL A 224 25.14 12.34 -21.14
N LEU A 225 25.44 11.07 -21.40
CA LEU A 225 24.54 9.97 -21.05
C LEU A 225 24.46 9.77 -19.53
N SER A 226 25.59 9.83 -18.81
CA SER A 226 25.64 9.71 -17.35
C SER A 226 24.76 10.76 -16.65
N ARG A 227 24.88 12.03 -17.05
CA ARG A 227 24.03 13.12 -16.53
C ARG A 227 22.56 12.96 -16.87
N ARG A 228 22.23 12.49 -18.08
CA ARG A 228 20.84 12.32 -18.54
C ARG A 228 20.14 11.16 -17.86
N LEU A 229 20.88 10.14 -17.44
CA LEU A 229 20.35 8.98 -16.72
C LEU A 229 20.34 9.16 -15.20
N GLY A 230 21.05 10.17 -14.69
CA GLY A 230 21.17 10.36 -13.23
C GLY A 230 22.02 9.26 -12.59
N LEU A 231 23.16 8.94 -13.22
CA LEU A 231 24.13 8.02 -12.67
C LEU A 231 25.07 8.74 -11.69
N GLU A 232 25.90 7.98 -10.97
CA GLU A 232 26.90 8.51 -10.03
C GLU A 232 26.30 9.37 -8.89
N ASP A 233 25.19 8.90 -8.30
CA ASP A 233 24.47 9.58 -7.21
C ASP A 233 23.98 11.00 -7.56
N ARG A 234 23.86 11.33 -8.86
CA ARG A 234 23.31 12.60 -9.35
C ARG A 234 21.86 12.43 -9.85
N PRO A 235 20.97 13.42 -9.64
CA PRO A 235 19.65 13.38 -10.27
C PRO A 235 19.78 13.53 -11.79
N ALA A 236 18.87 12.88 -12.53
CA ALA A 236 18.82 13.03 -13.98
C ALA A 236 18.60 14.49 -14.40
N GLN A 237 19.46 14.99 -15.28
CA GLN A 237 19.41 16.37 -15.78
C GLN A 237 18.62 16.46 -17.08
N THR A 238 17.99 17.61 -17.35
CA THR A 238 17.31 17.86 -18.62
C THR A 238 18.31 18.11 -19.75
N LEU A 239 17.89 17.97 -21.01
CA LEU A 239 18.72 18.32 -22.18
C LEU A 239 19.22 19.77 -22.14
N GLU A 240 18.38 20.67 -21.62
CA GLU A 240 18.67 22.10 -21.50
C GLU A 240 19.73 22.35 -20.43
N THR A 241 19.57 21.76 -19.24
CA THR A 241 20.55 21.85 -18.14
C THR A 241 21.93 21.32 -18.56
N VAL A 242 21.96 20.18 -19.25
CA VAL A 242 23.22 19.62 -19.77
C VAL A 242 23.82 20.51 -20.86
N GLY A 243 22.98 21.09 -21.73
CA GLY A 243 23.42 21.98 -22.79
C GLY A 243 24.07 23.26 -22.26
N GLN A 244 23.44 23.89 -21.27
CA GLN A 244 23.98 25.05 -20.56
C GLN A 244 25.33 24.74 -19.92
N SER A 245 25.45 23.61 -19.20
CA SER A 245 26.70 23.23 -18.55
C SER A 245 27.84 22.90 -19.51
N LEU A 246 27.54 22.40 -20.72
CA LEU A 246 28.54 22.01 -21.71
C LEU A 246 28.78 23.10 -22.78
N GLY A 247 28.10 24.24 -22.71
CA GLY A 247 28.19 25.31 -23.71
C GLY A 247 27.70 24.89 -25.09
N VAL A 248 26.71 23.98 -25.17
CA VAL A 248 26.16 23.48 -26.44
C VAL A 248 24.64 23.60 -26.47
N SER A 249 24.05 23.62 -27.67
CA SER A 249 22.60 23.69 -27.81
C SER A 249 21.90 22.43 -27.26
N ARG A 250 20.65 22.60 -26.81
CA ARG A 250 19.77 21.49 -26.41
C ARG A 250 19.69 20.39 -27.48
N GLU A 251 19.61 20.77 -28.75
CA GLU A 251 19.56 19.84 -29.87
C GLU A 251 20.89 19.08 -30.03
N ARG A 252 22.03 19.73 -29.79
CA ARG A 252 23.33 19.06 -29.80
C ARG A 252 23.43 18.01 -28.70
N VAL A 253 22.94 18.29 -27.49
CA VAL A 253 22.87 17.29 -26.41
C VAL A 253 22.00 16.09 -26.81
N ARG A 254 20.85 16.33 -27.44
CA ARG A 254 19.95 15.26 -27.93
C ARG A 254 20.65 14.35 -28.95
N GLN A 255 21.42 14.93 -29.87
CA GLN A 255 22.22 14.19 -30.84
C GLN A 255 23.29 13.35 -30.16
N LEU A 256 24.03 13.92 -29.20
CA LEU A 256 25.04 13.22 -28.42
C LEU A 256 24.42 12.05 -27.64
N GLN A 257 23.30 12.27 -26.96
CA GLN A 257 22.56 11.20 -26.26
C GLN A 257 22.14 10.09 -27.24
N THR A 258 21.58 10.45 -28.41
CA THR A 258 21.14 9.46 -29.40
C THR A 258 22.31 8.62 -29.92
N ARG A 259 23.46 9.27 -30.17
CA ARG A 259 24.70 8.61 -30.59
C ARG A 259 25.27 7.72 -29.50
N ALA A 260 25.28 8.19 -28.25
CA ALA A 260 25.71 7.46 -27.07
C ALA A 260 24.93 6.15 -26.92
N ILE A 261 23.59 6.20 -27.00
CA ILE A 261 22.73 5.01 -26.92
C ILE A 261 23.03 4.03 -28.06
N ARG A 262 23.25 4.51 -29.29
CA ARG A 262 23.61 3.64 -30.43
C ARG A 262 24.94 2.93 -30.20
N ARG A 263 25.94 3.65 -29.67
CA ARG A 263 27.25 3.07 -29.34
C ARG A 263 27.14 2.03 -28.24
N LEU A 264 26.41 2.34 -27.18
CA LEU A 264 26.18 1.41 -26.07
C LEU A 264 25.45 0.14 -26.52
N ALA A 265 24.44 0.28 -27.40
CA ALA A 265 23.69 -0.85 -27.95
C ALA A 265 24.54 -1.76 -28.88
N ALA A 266 25.65 -1.24 -29.42
CA ALA A 266 26.56 -1.94 -30.33
C ALA A 266 27.92 -2.28 -29.69
N ALA A 267 28.14 -1.95 -28.43
CA ALA A 267 29.40 -2.18 -27.75
C ALA A 267 29.55 -3.67 -27.38
N ASP A 268 30.74 -4.19 -27.62
CA ASP A 268 31.16 -5.55 -27.23
C ASP A 268 31.90 -5.58 -25.88
N ALA A 269 31.85 -4.47 -25.14
CA ALA A 269 32.36 -4.40 -23.78
C ALA A 269 31.54 -5.28 -22.83
N PRO A 270 32.15 -5.90 -21.80
CA PRO A 270 31.53 -6.95 -21.02
C PRO A 270 30.27 -6.50 -20.26
N ALA A 271 30.29 -5.31 -19.63
CA ALA A 271 29.09 -4.83 -18.93
C ALA A 271 27.97 -4.47 -19.93
N SER A 272 28.34 -3.88 -21.08
CA SER A 272 27.40 -3.57 -22.16
C SER A 272 26.73 -4.83 -22.73
N LEU A 273 27.48 -5.92 -22.96
CA LEU A 273 26.95 -7.21 -23.41
C LEU A 273 25.96 -7.79 -22.39
N LYS A 274 26.36 -7.90 -21.12
CA LYS A 274 25.51 -8.46 -20.06
C LYS A 274 24.23 -7.63 -19.87
N LEU A 275 24.33 -6.30 -19.94
CA LEU A 275 23.18 -5.41 -19.82
C LEU A 275 22.17 -5.64 -20.96
N ARG A 276 22.62 -5.72 -22.21
CA ARG A 276 21.75 -5.97 -23.37
C ARG A 276 21.04 -7.32 -23.31
N GLU A 277 21.76 -8.35 -22.84
CA GLU A 277 21.20 -9.69 -22.60
C GLU A 277 20.08 -9.62 -21.56
N LEU A 278 20.40 -9.16 -20.34
CA LEU A 278 19.44 -9.08 -19.24
C LEU A 278 18.23 -8.21 -19.58
N LEU A 279 18.44 -7.03 -20.16
CA LEU A 279 17.34 -6.14 -20.51
C LEU A 279 16.42 -6.77 -21.55
N ALA A 280 16.95 -7.50 -22.53
CA ALA A 280 16.13 -8.16 -23.52
C ALA A 280 15.27 -9.28 -22.94
N ASP A 281 15.84 -10.07 -22.04
CA ASP A 281 15.14 -11.18 -21.41
C ASP A 281 14.09 -10.66 -20.43
N LEU A 282 14.45 -9.70 -19.56
CA LEU A 282 13.56 -9.11 -18.57
C LEU A 282 12.39 -8.35 -19.22
N SER A 283 12.66 -7.58 -20.29
CA SER A 283 11.64 -6.79 -20.99
C SER A 283 10.83 -7.58 -22.01
N CYS A 284 11.32 -8.75 -22.43
CA CYS A 284 10.71 -9.58 -23.48
C CYS A 284 10.55 -8.84 -24.82
N VAL A 285 11.39 -7.84 -25.07
CA VAL A 285 11.30 -6.99 -26.27
C VAL A 285 11.65 -7.77 -27.55
N ARG A 286 12.61 -8.70 -27.47
CA ARG A 286 13.06 -9.53 -28.61
C ARG A 286 12.23 -10.80 -28.78
N ARG A 287 11.73 -11.37 -27.68
CA ARG A 287 10.96 -12.62 -27.67
C ARG A 287 9.86 -12.50 -26.64
N VAL A 288 8.63 -12.82 -27.04
CA VAL A 288 7.51 -12.97 -26.09
C VAL A 288 7.68 -14.34 -25.43
N PRO A 289 7.84 -14.42 -24.10
CA PRO A 289 7.92 -15.71 -23.42
C PRO A 289 6.59 -16.47 -23.59
N PRO A 290 6.62 -17.80 -23.64
CA PRO A 290 5.42 -18.63 -23.83
C PRO A 290 4.44 -18.56 -22.64
N GLU A 291 4.89 -18.09 -21.47
CA GLU A 291 4.06 -17.95 -20.28
C GLU A 291 3.36 -16.59 -20.20
N ALA A 292 2.14 -16.59 -19.63
CA ALA A 292 1.26 -15.44 -19.43
C ALA A 292 1.80 -14.41 -18.42
N GLY A 293 2.96 -13.82 -18.70
CA GLY A 293 3.52 -12.69 -17.96
C GLY A 293 3.02 -11.34 -18.50
N PRO A 294 3.35 -10.23 -17.80
CA PRO A 294 2.97 -8.91 -18.25
C PRO A 294 3.55 -8.60 -19.64
N PRO A 295 2.84 -7.82 -20.48
CA PRO A 295 3.33 -7.39 -21.79
C PRO A 295 4.65 -6.60 -21.69
N ALA A 296 5.41 -6.56 -22.79
CA ALA A 296 6.70 -5.86 -22.83
C ALA A 296 6.62 -4.39 -22.40
N ALA A 297 5.54 -3.68 -22.76
CA ALA A 297 5.33 -2.29 -22.36
C ALA A 297 5.17 -2.13 -20.83
N GLU A 298 4.44 -3.04 -20.18
CA GLU A 298 4.29 -3.06 -18.72
C GLU A 298 5.61 -3.38 -18.04
N ARG A 299 6.34 -4.37 -18.56
CA ARG A 299 7.66 -4.74 -18.05
C ARG A 299 8.67 -3.59 -18.14
N LEU A 300 8.66 -2.88 -19.26
CA LEU A 300 9.53 -1.72 -19.48
C LEU A 300 9.16 -0.54 -18.57
N LEU A 301 7.87 -0.35 -18.27
CA LEU A 301 7.43 0.66 -17.30
C LEU A 301 8.02 0.36 -15.92
N ASP A 302 7.87 -0.89 -15.44
CA ASP A 302 8.39 -1.29 -14.13
C ASP A 302 9.93 -1.26 -14.08
N LEU A 303 10.61 -1.72 -15.14
CA LEU A 303 12.07 -1.58 -15.28
C LEU A 303 12.50 -0.12 -15.28
N SER A 304 11.75 0.79 -15.89
CA SER A 304 12.08 2.22 -15.88
C SER A 304 12.01 2.82 -14.48
N ASP A 305 11.00 2.44 -13.69
CA ASP A 305 10.83 2.89 -12.31
C ASP A 305 11.92 2.34 -11.38
N VAL A 306 12.44 1.16 -11.69
CA VAL A 306 13.47 0.47 -10.90
C VAL A 306 14.88 0.96 -11.25
N LEU A 307 15.20 1.05 -12.54
CA LEU A 307 16.56 1.36 -12.99
C LEU A 307 16.84 2.84 -13.04
N LEU A 308 15.86 3.63 -13.46
CA LEU A 308 16.01 5.05 -13.75
C LEU A 308 14.90 5.88 -13.07
N PRO A 309 14.73 5.78 -11.73
CA PRO A 309 13.61 6.37 -11.01
C PRO A 309 13.49 7.91 -11.14
N THR A 310 14.61 8.60 -11.42
CA THR A 310 14.63 10.05 -11.61
C THR A 310 14.38 10.47 -13.07
N VAL A 311 14.34 9.52 -14.00
CA VAL A 311 14.13 9.79 -15.43
C VAL A 311 12.66 9.58 -15.77
N PRO A 312 12.00 10.53 -16.46
CA PRO A 312 10.61 10.35 -16.87
C PRO A 312 10.44 9.08 -17.74
N PRO A 313 9.38 8.25 -17.52
CA PRO A 313 9.19 7.00 -18.26
C PRO A 313 9.19 7.16 -19.78
N ARG A 314 8.64 8.27 -20.30
CA ARG A 314 8.67 8.61 -21.73
C ARG A 314 10.09 8.73 -22.32
N GLN A 315 11.10 8.94 -21.49
CA GLN A 315 12.51 9.02 -21.89
C GLN A 315 13.28 7.73 -21.54
N ALA A 316 12.98 7.14 -20.38
CA ALA A 316 13.63 5.92 -19.91
C ALA A 316 13.24 4.69 -20.73
N ILE A 317 11.95 4.52 -21.04
CA ILE A 317 11.44 3.33 -21.73
C ILE A 317 12.05 3.16 -23.14
N PRO A 318 12.08 4.19 -24.01
CA PRO A 318 12.71 4.04 -25.32
C PRO A 318 14.20 3.70 -25.22
N LEU A 319 14.89 4.18 -24.18
CA LEU A 319 16.31 3.87 -23.97
C LEU A 319 16.49 2.40 -23.58
N ILE A 320 15.74 1.93 -22.58
CA ILE A 320 15.80 0.54 -22.11
C ILE A 320 15.42 -0.40 -23.25
N ALA A 321 14.34 -0.10 -23.99
CA ALA A 321 13.89 -0.90 -25.12
C ALA A 321 14.96 -0.99 -26.23
N ARG A 322 15.65 0.10 -26.54
CA ARG A 322 16.73 0.10 -27.55
C ARG A 322 17.96 -0.68 -27.11
N LEU A 323 18.33 -0.62 -25.83
CA LEU A 323 19.39 -1.47 -25.26
C LEU A 323 18.98 -2.95 -25.25
N ALA A 324 17.69 -3.23 -25.04
CA ALA A 324 17.13 -4.57 -25.16
C ALA A 324 17.08 -5.09 -26.62
N GLY A 325 17.40 -4.25 -27.61
CA GLY A 325 17.47 -4.62 -29.02
C GLY A 325 16.28 -4.18 -29.89
N ALA A 326 15.37 -3.34 -29.39
CA ALA A 326 14.35 -2.72 -30.23
C ALA A 326 14.96 -1.67 -31.18
N ASP A 327 14.42 -1.59 -32.39
CA ASP A 327 14.60 -0.40 -33.22
C ASP A 327 13.89 0.82 -32.61
N LYS A 328 14.13 2.00 -33.19
CA LYS A 328 13.56 3.25 -32.69
C LYS A 328 12.02 3.24 -32.71
N VAL A 329 11.41 2.74 -33.79
CA VAL A 329 9.95 2.78 -33.96
C VAL A 329 9.28 1.88 -32.93
N ARG A 330 9.79 0.65 -32.75
CA ARG A 330 9.29 -0.29 -31.74
C ARG A 330 9.46 0.27 -30.33
N ALA A 331 10.60 0.90 -30.03
CA ALA A 331 10.85 1.53 -28.74
C ALA A 331 9.88 2.69 -28.45
N ASP A 332 9.58 3.52 -29.45
CA ASP A 332 8.63 4.64 -29.34
C ASP A 332 7.19 4.12 -29.14
N ASN A 333 6.78 3.05 -29.85
CA ASN A 333 5.47 2.41 -29.69
C ASN A 333 5.30 1.80 -28.28
N LEU A 334 6.30 1.05 -27.79
CA LEU A 334 6.27 0.48 -26.43
C LEU A 334 6.16 1.57 -25.35
N ALA A 335 6.81 2.72 -25.56
CA ALA A 335 6.69 3.85 -24.64
C ALA A 335 5.28 4.49 -24.66
N ALA A 336 4.61 4.50 -25.83
CA ALA A 336 3.23 4.96 -25.94
C ALA A 336 2.27 4.01 -25.21
N GLU A 337 2.39 2.70 -25.44
CA GLU A 337 1.62 1.66 -24.74
C GLU A 337 1.80 1.72 -23.23
N ALA A 338 3.05 1.82 -22.76
CA ALA A 338 3.37 1.95 -21.35
C ALA A 338 2.78 3.23 -20.71
N SER A 339 2.72 4.33 -21.47
CA SER A 339 2.04 5.55 -21.01
C SER A 339 0.55 5.33 -20.80
N THR A 340 -0.12 4.57 -21.67
CA THR A 340 -1.54 4.19 -21.51
C THR A 340 -1.72 3.33 -20.27
N ILE A 341 -0.88 2.30 -20.08
CA ILE A 341 -0.91 1.44 -18.89
C ILE A 341 -0.75 2.25 -17.61
N ARG A 342 0.20 3.20 -17.58
CA ARG A 342 0.43 4.08 -16.44
C ARG A 342 -0.80 4.95 -16.12
N ILE A 343 -1.47 5.49 -17.14
CA ILE A 343 -2.71 6.28 -16.94
C ILE A 343 -3.80 5.40 -16.32
N LEU A 344 -4.03 4.21 -16.87
CA LEU A 344 -5.03 3.27 -16.36
C LEU A 344 -4.74 2.84 -14.91
N ARG A 345 -3.47 2.53 -14.58
CA ARG A 345 -3.04 2.21 -13.21
C ARG A 345 -3.33 3.37 -12.25
N HIS A 346 -3.04 4.61 -12.65
CA HIS A 346 -3.33 5.79 -11.82
C HIS A 346 -4.83 6.03 -11.63
N GLU A 347 -5.64 5.86 -12.67
CA GLU A 347 -7.10 5.99 -12.56
C GLU A 347 -7.69 4.92 -11.65
N ALA A 348 -7.28 3.66 -11.80
CA ALA A 348 -7.69 2.56 -10.93
C ALA A 348 -7.32 2.85 -9.46
N ALA A 349 -6.08 3.27 -9.20
CA ALA A 349 -5.64 3.64 -7.86
C ALA A 349 -6.45 4.81 -7.27
N ARG A 350 -6.83 5.81 -8.08
CA ARG A 350 -7.68 6.93 -7.63
C ARG A 350 -9.10 6.48 -7.31
N ARG A 351 -9.67 5.58 -8.10
CA ARG A 351 -11.01 5.00 -7.85
C ARG A 351 -11.00 4.21 -6.54
N GLU A 352 -9.99 3.35 -6.34
CA GLU A 352 -9.85 2.58 -5.10
C GLU A 352 -9.65 3.48 -3.90
N ALA A 353 -8.73 4.45 -3.96
CA ALA A 353 -8.52 5.40 -2.86
C ALA A 353 -9.79 6.21 -2.52
N THR A 354 -10.64 6.50 -3.52
CA THR A 354 -11.92 7.18 -3.30
C THR A 354 -12.92 6.26 -2.62
N ARG A 355 -12.97 4.99 -3.02
CA ARG A 355 -13.78 3.95 -2.39
C ARG A 355 -13.35 3.72 -0.94
N GLU A 356 -12.06 3.54 -0.68
CA GLU A 356 -11.48 3.39 0.65
C GLU A 356 -11.82 4.58 1.56
N ARG A 357 -11.66 5.82 1.07
CA ARG A 357 -12.05 7.01 1.84
C ARG A 357 -13.54 7.06 2.18
N ARG A 358 -14.42 6.58 1.29
CA ARG A 358 -15.86 6.48 1.58
C ARG A 358 -16.12 5.44 2.66
N ILE A 359 -15.50 4.26 2.55
CA ILE A 359 -15.59 3.19 3.55
C ILE A 359 -15.10 3.68 4.90
N GLU A 360 -13.94 4.33 4.97
CA GLU A 360 -13.35 4.86 6.21
C GLU A 360 -14.28 5.91 6.86
N ARG A 361 -14.78 6.87 6.06
CA ARG A 361 -15.72 7.89 6.55
C ARG A 361 -17.00 7.27 7.09
N SER A 362 -17.57 6.31 6.36
CA SER A 362 -18.79 5.62 6.78
C SER A 362 -18.56 4.75 7.99
N SER A 363 -17.40 4.10 8.10
CA SER A 363 -17.02 3.28 9.27
C SER A 363 -16.96 4.14 10.53
N ARG A 364 -16.21 5.26 10.48
CA ARG A 364 -16.10 6.20 11.62
C ARG A 364 -17.45 6.79 11.99
N ARG A 365 -18.27 7.13 10.99
CA ARG A 365 -19.60 7.68 11.24
C ARG A 365 -20.51 6.64 11.88
N TRP A 366 -20.49 5.41 11.40
CA TRP A 366 -21.25 4.32 11.99
C TRP A 366 -20.81 4.04 13.43
N GLU A 367 -19.52 4.03 13.73
CA GLU A 367 -19.02 3.88 15.11
C GLU A 367 -19.56 4.97 16.04
N ALA A 368 -19.56 6.22 15.60
CA ALA A 368 -20.11 7.33 16.38
C ALA A 368 -21.62 7.19 16.64
N LEU A 369 -22.40 6.77 15.63
CA LEU A 369 -23.83 6.51 15.80
C LEU A 369 -24.10 5.24 16.62
N GLY A 370 -23.25 4.24 16.50
CA GLY A 370 -23.37 2.94 17.16
C GLY A 370 -23.39 3.05 18.68
N GLY A 371 -22.61 3.98 19.25
CA GLY A 371 -22.63 4.27 20.68
C GLY A 371 -23.94 4.90 21.19
N ALA A 372 -24.76 5.44 20.29
CA ALA A 372 -26.05 6.04 20.62
C ALA A 372 -27.25 5.12 20.37
N ILE A 373 -27.02 3.87 19.93
CA ILE A 373 -28.08 2.88 19.79
C ILE A 373 -28.63 2.52 21.18
N THR A 374 -29.95 2.57 21.32
CA THR A 374 -30.63 2.12 22.54
C THR A 374 -30.96 0.65 22.41
N TRP A 375 -30.39 -0.17 23.31
CA TRP A 375 -30.69 -1.60 23.42
C TRP A 375 -31.60 -1.85 24.62
N PHE A 376 -32.65 -2.63 24.43
CA PHE A 376 -33.69 -2.87 25.45
C PHE A 376 -33.55 -4.24 26.15
N GLY A 377 -32.31 -4.73 26.28
CA GLY A 377 -32.00 -6.07 26.80
C GLY A 377 -30.83 -6.70 26.05
N GLU A 378 -30.74 -8.03 26.10
CA GLU A 378 -29.76 -8.79 25.31
C GLU A 378 -30.10 -8.68 23.81
N PRO A 379 -29.12 -8.31 22.95
CA PRO A 379 -29.34 -8.20 21.52
C PRO A 379 -29.71 -9.53 20.87
N ALA A 380 -30.85 -9.55 20.18
CA ALA A 380 -31.28 -10.68 19.38
C ALA A 380 -30.75 -10.59 17.92
N PRO A 381 -30.66 -11.72 17.21
CA PRO A 381 -30.17 -11.74 15.84
C PRO A 381 -31.16 -11.06 14.87
N ALA A 382 -30.61 -10.47 13.81
CA ALA A 382 -31.38 -9.90 12.72
C ALA A 382 -32.09 -10.99 11.89
N PRO A 383 -33.34 -10.76 11.47
CA PRO A 383 -34.08 -11.72 10.64
C PRO A 383 -33.43 -11.81 9.26
N PRO A 384 -33.27 -13.01 8.67
CA PRO A 384 -32.58 -13.16 7.39
C PRO A 384 -33.18 -12.26 6.31
N ARG A 385 -32.34 -11.69 5.44
CA ARG A 385 -32.77 -10.75 4.39
C ARG A 385 -33.94 -11.29 3.54
N THR A 386 -34.00 -12.60 3.31
CA THR A 386 -35.05 -13.26 2.50
C THR A 386 -36.42 -13.31 3.18
N ALA A 387 -36.49 -13.08 4.49
CA ALA A 387 -37.75 -13.05 5.24
C ALA A 387 -38.33 -11.63 5.36
N LEU A 388 -37.67 -10.64 4.78
CA LEU A 388 -38.10 -9.25 4.83
C LEU A 388 -38.43 -8.74 3.43
N GLU A 389 -39.49 -7.94 3.35
CA GLU A 389 -39.91 -7.25 2.15
C GLU A 389 -40.14 -5.77 2.47
N THR A 390 -39.92 -4.90 1.48
CA THR A 390 -40.20 -3.47 1.63
C THR A 390 -41.71 -3.24 1.54
N LEU A 391 -42.29 -2.67 2.60
CA LEU A 391 -43.70 -2.31 2.66
C LEU A 391 -43.84 -0.83 2.28
N ARG A 392 -44.24 -0.54 1.03
CA ARG A 392 -44.52 0.84 0.59
C ARG A 392 -46.00 1.18 0.81
N GLU A 393 -46.27 2.37 1.35
CA GLU A 393 -47.63 2.94 1.34
C GLU A 393 -48.03 3.43 -0.06
N GLU A 394 -49.28 3.18 -0.46
CA GLU A 394 -49.91 3.82 -1.63
C GLU A 394 -50.18 5.32 -1.40
N GLU A 395 -50.30 5.79 -0.14
CA GLU A 395 -50.57 7.21 0.21
C GLU A 395 -49.43 8.17 -0.15
N ASN A 396 -48.19 7.69 -0.29
CA ASN A 396 -47.05 8.50 -0.72
C ASN A 396 -46.87 8.55 -2.24
N ALA A 397 -47.71 7.87 -3.03
CA ALA A 397 -47.63 7.89 -4.49
C ALA A 397 -47.89 9.29 -5.10
N ASP A 398 -48.69 10.13 -4.43
CA ASP A 398 -49.11 11.44 -4.93
C ASP A 398 -48.31 12.64 -4.37
N ARG A 399 -47.44 12.42 -3.38
CA ARG A 399 -46.57 13.48 -2.84
C ARG A 399 -45.19 13.45 -3.51
N GLY A 400 -45.11 14.01 -4.72
CA GLY A 400 -43.86 14.48 -5.34
C GLY A 400 -42.66 13.51 -5.25
N ARG A 401 -42.68 12.46 -6.07
CA ARG A 401 -41.62 11.45 -6.33
C ARG A 401 -40.25 11.76 -5.71
N PHE A 402 -39.96 11.12 -4.58
CA PHE A 402 -38.59 10.97 -4.10
C PHE A 402 -37.81 9.92 -4.93
N GLY A 403 -36.48 9.91 -4.76
CA GLY A 403 -35.54 9.31 -5.71
C GLY A 403 -35.23 7.84 -5.48
N VAL A 404 -34.43 7.31 -6.40
CA VAL A 404 -33.87 5.96 -6.36
C VAL A 404 -32.35 6.06 -6.42
N TRP A 405 -31.66 5.27 -5.62
CA TRP A 405 -30.20 5.18 -5.61
C TRP A 405 -29.74 3.74 -5.80
N THR A 406 -28.84 3.51 -6.76
CA THR A 406 -28.26 2.19 -7.02
C THR A 406 -27.27 1.84 -5.91
N CYS A 407 -27.65 0.87 -5.07
CA CYS A 407 -26.89 0.48 -3.91
C CYS A 407 -25.86 -0.62 -4.24
N PRO A 408 -24.54 -0.34 -4.09
CA PRO A 408 -23.50 -1.33 -4.36
C PRO A 408 -23.51 -2.48 -3.34
N LYS A 409 -23.88 -2.25 -2.07
CA LYS A 409 -23.93 -3.30 -1.04
C LYS A 409 -25.05 -4.30 -1.28
N LEU A 410 -26.23 -3.81 -1.69
CA LEU A 410 -27.41 -4.67 -1.85
C LEU A 410 -27.57 -5.23 -3.26
N GLY A 411 -26.82 -4.68 -4.24
CA GLY A 411 -26.89 -5.06 -5.65
C GLY A 411 -28.23 -4.70 -6.31
N ARG A 412 -28.94 -3.70 -5.75
CA ARG A 412 -30.25 -3.25 -6.22
C ARG A 412 -30.44 -1.76 -6.01
N ASP A 413 -31.47 -1.23 -6.63
CA ASP A 413 -31.96 0.11 -6.38
C ASP A 413 -32.69 0.20 -5.03
N VAL A 414 -32.46 1.28 -4.29
CA VAL A 414 -33.05 1.60 -2.98
C VAL A 414 -33.75 2.94 -3.10
N SER A 415 -35.01 3.01 -2.67
CA SER A 415 -35.74 4.28 -2.61
C SER A 415 -35.48 5.02 -1.30
N TYR A 416 -35.62 6.33 -1.35
CA TYR A 416 -35.50 7.22 -0.20
C TYR A 416 -36.54 8.33 -0.33
N GLU A 417 -37.01 8.87 0.79
CA GLU A 417 -38.00 9.95 0.90
C GLU A 417 -37.39 11.30 1.33
N SER A 418 -36.09 11.35 1.64
CA SER A 418 -35.41 12.62 1.93
C SER A 418 -33.90 12.56 1.65
N GLU A 419 -33.26 13.73 1.51
CA GLU A 419 -31.80 13.80 1.40
C GLU A 419 -31.09 13.28 2.67
N THR A 420 -31.70 13.47 3.83
CA THR A 420 -31.19 12.95 5.11
C THR A 420 -31.21 11.42 5.11
N GLU A 421 -32.30 10.83 4.63
CA GLU A 421 -32.44 9.39 4.47
C GLU A 421 -31.46 8.83 3.44
N LEU A 422 -31.30 9.47 2.28
CA LEU A 422 -30.27 9.09 1.30
C LEU A 422 -28.86 9.11 1.94
N GLY A 423 -28.56 10.11 2.77
CA GLY A 423 -27.31 10.19 3.51
C GLY A 423 -27.08 8.99 4.43
N VAL A 424 -28.10 8.56 5.17
CA VAL A 424 -28.06 7.38 6.04
C VAL A 424 -27.96 6.09 5.22
N ILE A 425 -28.69 5.97 4.11
CA ILE A 425 -28.62 4.84 3.18
C ILE A 425 -27.20 4.68 2.62
N GLN A 426 -26.59 5.78 2.15
CA GLN A 426 -25.21 5.78 1.65
C GLN A 426 -24.20 5.45 2.76
N LEU A 427 -24.43 5.94 3.98
CA LEU A 427 -23.64 5.58 5.15
C LEU A 427 -23.66 4.06 5.38
N LEU A 428 -24.85 3.45 5.49
CA LEU A 428 -25.02 2.02 5.72
C LEU A 428 -24.44 1.19 4.58
N SER A 429 -24.59 1.64 3.33
CA SER A 429 -24.07 0.96 2.15
C SER A 429 -22.55 0.89 2.09
N HIS A 430 -21.86 1.90 2.63
CA HIS A 430 -20.40 1.94 2.65
C HIS A 430 -19.78 1.51 3.98
N ALA A 431 -20.57 1.37 5.05
CA ALA A 431 -20.09 0.89 6.34
C ALA A 431 -19.86 -0.65 6.30
N PRO A 432 -18.63 -1.15 6.55
CA PRO A 432 -18.32 -2.57 6.57
C PRO A 432 -18.97 -3.31 7.74
N GLN A 433 -19.32 -2.61 8.83
CA GLN A 433 -19.98 -3.19 10.00
C GLN A 433 -21.44 -3.61 9.73
N ILE A 434 -22.04 -3.15 8.63
CA ILE A 434 -23.40 -3.47 8.22
C ILE A 434 -23.37 -4.68 7.27
N ALA A 435 -24.07 -5.76 7.60
CA ALA A 435 -24.24 -6.90 6.70
C ALA A 435 -25.23 -6.57 5.56
N TYR A 436 -26.41 -6.08 5.91
CA TYR A 436 -27.42 -5.58 4.98
C TYR A 436 -28.34 -4.58 5.69
N TYR A 437 -29.17 -3.89 4.91
CA TYR A 437 -30.25 -3.06 5.43
C TYR A 437 -31.45 -3.13 4.48
N LEU A 438 -32.61 -2.69 4.96
CA LEU A 438 -33.87 -2.65 4.23
C LEU A 438 -34.64 -1.38 4.57
N GLU A 439 -35.13 -0.67 3.56
CA GLU A 439 -36.06 0.44 3.69
C GLU A 439 -37.49 -0.03 3.97
N GLN A 440 -38.21 0.70 4.82
CA GLN A 440 -39.62 0.47 5.18
C GLN A 440 -39.92 -1.01 5.47
N PRO A 441 -39.28 -1.60 6.49
CA PRO A 441 -39.13 -3.05 6.63
C PRO A 441 -40.35 -3.73 7.24
N LEU A 442 -41.22 -2.97 7.93
CA LEU A 442 -42.36 -3.50 8.68
C LEU A 442 -43.33 -2.38 9.07
N ALA A 443 -44.51 -2.76 9.56
CA ALA A 443 -45.54 -1.85 10.08
C ALA A 443 -45.63 -1.90 11.62
N ILE A 444 -45.72 -0.74 12.28
CA ILE A 444 -45.91 -0.61 13.73
C ILE A 444 -47.18 0.21 14.02
N GLY A 445 -48.06 -0.35 14.84
CA GLY A 445 -49.23 0.37 15.36
C GLY A 445 -48.85 1.34 16.47
N TYR A 446 -49.45 2.53 16.49
CA TYR A 446 -49.28 3.53 17.55
C TYR A 446 -50.55 4.33 17.75
N GLU A 447 -50.76 4.80 18.98
CA GLU A 447 -51.85 5.72 19.30
C GLU A 447 -51.35 7.18 19.23
N PHE A 448 -52.09 8.04 18.53
CA PHE A 448 -51.82 9.47 18.55
C PHE A 448 -53.11 10.28 18.38
N ALA A 449 -53.31 11.25 19.28
CA ALA A 449 -54.51 12.10 19.36
C ALA A 449 -55.81 11.27 19.43
N GLY A 450 -55.81 10.21 20.26
CA GLY A 450 -56.98 9.34 20.49
C GLY A 450 -57.38 8.46 19.31
N ARG A 451 -56.48 8.28 18.32
CA ARG A 451 -56.69 7.42 17.16
C ARG A 451 -55.56 6.41 17.05
N GLN A 452 -55.91 5.17 16.77
CA GLN A 452 -54.97 4.14 16.35
C GLN A 452 -54.51 4.41 14.92
N ARG A 453 -53.20 4.33 14.69
CA ARG A 453 -52.52 4.59 13.43
C ARG A 453 -51.44 3.54 13.20
N THR A 454 -51.02 3.39 11.96
CA THR A 454 -49.88 2.56 11.57
C THR A 454 -48.79 3.48 11.02
N TYR A 455 -47.52 3.16 11.26
CA TYR A 455 -46.41 3.76 10.56
C TYR A 455 -45.33 2.73 10.22
N TYR A 456 -44.49 3.06 9.26
CA TYR A 456 -43.40 2.22 8.77
C TYR A 456 -42.08 2.87 9.16
N PRO A 457 -41.20 2.18 9.92
CA PRO A 457 -39.86 2.68 10.21
C PRO A 457 -39.04 2.90 8.93
N ASP A 458 -38.17 3.90 8.91
CA ASP A 458 -37.44 4.24 7.68
C ASP A 458 -36.51 3.09 7.25
N LEU A 459 -35.75 2.52 8.17
CA LEU A 459 -34.72 1.51 7.87
C LEU A 459 -34.62 0.43 8.96
N LEU A 460 -34.33 -0.80 8.54
CA LEU A 460 -33.76 -1.86 9.38
C LEU A 460 -32.33 -2.14 8.92
N ALA A 461 -31.38 -2.18 9.85
CA ALA A 461 -30.00 -2.55 9.59
C ALA A 461 -29.60 -3.80 10.38
N ALA A 462 -28.97 -4.75 9.69
CA ALA A 462 -28.33 -5.89 10.30
C ALA A 462 -26.81 -5.69 10.28
N THR A 463 -26.19 -5.86 11.43
CA THR A 463 -24.73 -5.77 11.58
C THR A 463 -24.06 -7.11 11.27
N VAL A 464 -22.76 -7.08 10.97
CA VAL A 464 -21.97 -8.28 10.68
C VAL A 464 -21.86 -9.22 11.89
N ASP A 465 -21.95 -8.70 13.11
CA ASP A 465 -22.00 -9.51 14.33
C ASP A 465 -23.42 -10.03 14.67
N GLY A 466 -24.37 -9.84 13.75
CA GLY A 466 -25.70 -10.44 13.81
C GLY A 466 -26.76 -9.57 14.47
N ARG A 467 -26.43 -8.41 15.06
CA ARG A 467 -27.41 -7.58 15.77
C ARG A 467 -28.34 -6.82 14.81
N CYS A 468 -29.59 -6.64 15.23
CA CYS A 468 -30.64 -5.93 14.49
C CYS A 468 -30.90 -4.53 15.05
N ILE A 469 -31.00 -3.52 14.20
CA ILE A 469 -31.30 -2.14 14.57
C ILE A 469 -32.42 -1.60 13.69
N LEU A 470 -33.48 -1.06 14.29
CA LEU A 470 -34.42 -0.17 13.62
C LEU A 470 -33.88 1.25 13.68
N ILE A 471 -33.88 1.92 12.52
CA ILE A 471 -33.33 3.25 12.34
C ILE A 471 -34.45 4.18 11.85
N GLU A 472 -34.71 5.21 12.64
CA GLU A 472 -35.59 6.33 12.29
C GLU A 472 -34.73 7.51 11.84
N VAL A 473 -34.91 7.93 10.60
CA VAL A 473 -34.22 9.07 10.01
C VAL A 473 -35.08 10.31 10.13
N LYS A 474 -34.70 11.23 11.03
CA LYS A 474 -35.41 12.50 11.24
C LYS A 474 -34.42 13.63 11.47
N PRO A 475 -34.63 14.82 10.91
CA PRO A 475 -33.88 16.00 11.32
C PRO A 475 -34.00 16.22 12.83
N VAL A 476 -32.92 16.65 13.49
CA VAL A 476 -32.87 16.76 14.97
C VAL A 476 -34.01 17.60 15.54
N TYR A 477 -34.39 18.68 14.86
CA TYR A 477 -35.46 19.56 15.31
C TYR A 477 -36.86 18.93 15.21
N GLU A 478 -37.05 17.80 14.51
CA GLU A 478 -38.34 17.10 14.44
C GLU A 478 -38.45 15.97 15.47
N MET A 479 -37.33 15.55 16.06
CA MET A 479 -37.30 14.41 17.00
C MET A 479 -38.12 14.67 18.26
N ALA A 480 -38.31 15.93 18.67
CA ALA A 480 -39.13 16.26 19.83
C ALA A 480 -40.62 16.50 19.50
N MET A 481 -41.04 16.39 18.23
CA MET A 481 -42.44 16.60 17.88
C MET A 481 -43.32 15.50 18.46
N ALA A 482 -44.51 15.87 18.96
CA ALA A 482 -45.39 14.95 19.70
C ALA A 482 -45.73 13.68 18.91
N VAL A 483 -45.96 13.79 17.60
CA VAL A 483 -46.25 12.65 16.72
C VAL A 483 -45.06 11.69 16.62
N ASN A 484 -43.84 12.22 16.56
CA ASN A 484 -42.63 11.42 16.45
C ASN A 484 -42.31 10.76 17.79
N VAL A 485 -42.48 11.47 18.90
CA VAL A 485 -42.37 10.88 20.25
C VAL A 485 -43.36 9.72 20.44
N ALA A 486 -44.61 9.85 19.99
CA ALA A 486 -45.58 8.76 20.04
C ALA A 486 -45.15 7.55 19.20
N LYS A 487 -44.62 7.78 17.99
CA LYS A 487 -44.03 6.72 17.16
C LYS A 487 -42.88 6.03 17.87
N TYR A 488 -41.95 6.80 18.46
CA TYR A 488 -40.79 6.26 19.15
C TYR A 488 -41.18 5.40 20.34
N ARG A 489 -42.14 5.81 21.16
CA ARG A 489 -42.64 4.98 22.28
C ARG A 489 -43.13 3.62 21.77
N ALA A 490 -43.88 3.59 20.67
CA ALA A 490 -44.30 2.34 20.03
C ALA A 490 -43.12 1.55 19.43
N THR A 491 -42.12 2.21 18.82
CA THR A 491 -40.91 1.54 18.31
C THR A 491 -40.09 0.92 19.45
N GLU A 492 -39.94 1.63 20.56
CA GLU A 492 -39.18 1.20 21.73
C GLU A 492 -39.81 -0.06 22.33
N GLU A 493 -41.15 -0.10 22.46
CA GLU A 493 -41.86 -1.31 22.86
C GLU A 493 -41.69 -2.46 21.86
N PHE A 494 -41.82 -2.15 20.56
CA PHE A 494 -41.64 -3.14 19.50
C PHE A 494 -40.23 -3.76 19.51
N CYS A 495 -39.19 -2.92 19.66
CA CYS A 495 -37.79 -3.33 19.75
C CYS A 495 -37.51 -4.12 21.03
N ARG A 496 -38.08 -3.70 22.18
CA ARG A 496 -37.95 -4.38 23.46
C ARG A 496 -38.44 -5.82 23.41
N LEU A 497 -39.59 -6.07 22.80
CA LEU A 497 -40.15 -7.41 22.64
C LEU A 497 -39.31 -8.32 21.73
N ARG A 498 -38.40 -7.76 20.93
CA ARG A 498 -37.59 -8.49 19.94
C ARG A 498 -36.10 -8.50 20.25
N GLY A 499 -35.64 -7.83 21.31
CA GLY A 499 -34.22 -7.65 21.59
C GLY A 499 -33.49 -6.85 20.51
N TRP A 500 -34.18 -5.95 19.81
CA TRP A 500 -33.61 -5.12 18.75
C TRP A 500 -33.16 -3.77 19.28
N GLY A 501 -32.20 -3.15 18.59
CA GLY A 501 -31.75 -1.79 18.89
C GLY A 501 -32.62 -0.74 18.20
N LEU A 502 -32.71 0.45 18.80
CA LEU A 502 -33.32 1.63 18.18
C LEU A 502 -32.28 2.74 18.02
N LEU A 503 -32.24 3.34 16.83
CA LEU A 503 -31.45 4.52 16.52
C LEU A 503 -32.33 5.58 15.87
N VAL A 504 -32.44 6.75 16.48
CA VAL A 504 -33.11 7.91 15.87
C VAL A 504 -32.03 8.93 15.51
N THR A 505 -31.87 9.27 14.23
CA THR A 505 -30.73 10.06 13.74
C THR A 505 -31.05 10.88 12.49
N ASP A 506 -30.29 11.95 12.24
CA ASP A 506 -30.22 12.62 10.93
C ASP A 506 -28.99 12.15 10.11
N GLY A 507 -28.32 11.08 10.55
CA GLY A 507 -27.05 10.58 10.00
C GLY A 507 -25.81 11.25 10.61
N HIS A 508 -25.96 12.32 11.37
CA HIS A 508 -24.87 13.03 12.05
C HIS A 508 -25.04 13.12 13.56
N ARG A 509 -26.25 13.42 14.00
CA ARG A 509 -26.71 13.64 15.36
C ARG A 509 -27.81 12.63 15.66
N THR A 510 -28.03 12.36 16.93
CA THR A 510 -29.02 11.37 17.38
C THR A 510 -29.98 11.98 18.38
N ARG A 511 -31.12 11.33 18.61
CA ARG A 511 -32.07 11.76 19.67
C ARG A 511 -31.40 11.83 21.04
N ARG A 512 -30.43 10.96 21.31
CA ARG A 512 -29.62 10.96 22.54
C ARG A 512 -28.89 12.29 22.80
N LEU A 513 -28.50 13.01 21.74
CA LEU A 513 -27.96 14.37 21.88
C LEU A 513 -28.92 15.31 22.59
N LEU A 514 -30.23 15.18 22.33
CA LEU A 514 -31.26 16.03 22.94
C LEU A 514 -31.54 15.60 24.38
N GLU A 515 -31.53 14.30 24.65
CA GLU A 515 -31.79 13.72 25.97
C GLU A 515 -30.66 14.06 26.97
N ASP A 516 -29.40 14.01 26.51
CA ASP A 516 -28.22 14.27 27.34
C ASP A 516 -27.81 15.76 27.38
N ARG A 517 -28.50 16.65 26.65
CA ARG A 517 -28.15 18.08 26.57
C ARG A 517 -28.47 18.80 27.87
N ALA A 518 -27.47 19.46 28.45
CA ALA A 518 -27.68 20.42 29.52
C ALA A 518 -28.35 21.69 28.98
N VAL A 519 -29.40 22.14 29.67
CA VAL A 519 -30.14 23.39 29.37
C VAL A 519 -30.00 24.34 30.55
N ASP A 520 -30.00 25.65 30.28
CA ASP A 520 -29.96 26.68 31.32
C ASP A 520 -31.12 26.47 32.32
N PRO A 521 -30.86 26.23 33.62
CA PRO A 521 -31.90 26.00 34.61
C PRO A 521 -32.88 27.16 34.76
N ARG A 522 -32.45 28.40 34.44
CA ARG A 522 -33.32 29.58 34.47
C ARG A 522 -34.35 29.53 33.35
N LEU A 523 -33.93 29.13 32.14
CA LEU A 523 -34.81 28.95 30.99
C LEU A 523 -35.81 27.81 31.25
N GLU A 524 -35.31 26.70 31.78
CA GLU A 524 -36.13 25.56 32.18
C GLU A 524 -37.23 25.99 33.17
N THR A 525 -36.84 26.69 34.25
CA THR A 525 -37.78 27.17 35.27
C THR A 525 -38.81 28.15 34.70
N ALA A 526 -38.38 29.06 33.82
CA ALA A 526 -39.26 30.05 33.22
C ALA A 526 -40.32 29.41 32.30
N LEU A 527 -39.92 28.42 31.49
CA LEU A 527 -40.86 27.71 30.62
C LEU A 527 -41.82 26.80 31.39
N ILE A 528 -41.35 26.13 32.45
CA ILE A 528 -42.23 25.36 33.36
C ILE A 528 -43.29 26.28 33.96
N ALA A 529 -42.88 27.41 34.56
CA ALA A 529 -43.81 28.35 35.19
C ALA A 529 -44.83 28.93 34.19
N ALA A 530 -44.41 29.22 32.96
CA ALA A 530 -45.30 29.69 31.91
C ALA A 530 -46.31 28.62 31.47
N LEU A 531 -45.88 27.35 31.36
CA LEU A 531 -46.76 26.23 31.03
C LEU A 531 -47.73 25.91 32.17
N ASP A 532 -47.29 25.96 33.43
CA ASP A 532 -48.15 25.74 34.60
C ASP A 532 -49.24 26.81 34.71
N ALA A 533 -48.91 28.06 34.36
CA ALA A 533 -49.86 29.17 34.41
C ALA A 533 -50.90 29.14 33.27
N GLN A 534 -50.54 28.66 32.07
CA GLN A 534 -51.37 28.81 30.87
C GLN A 534 -51.85 27.49 30.26
N GLY A 535 -51.27 26.35 30.65
CA GLY A 535 -51.54 25.00 30.11
C GLY A 535 -51.01 24.76 28.69
N GLU A 536 -51.05 25.78 27.83
CA GLU A 536 -50.60 25.76 26.44
C GLU A 536 -49.91 27.09 26.08
N LEU A 537 -48.77 27.01 25.39
CA LEU A 537 -48.03 28.17 24.88
C LEU A 537 -47.96 28.18 23.35
N THR A 538 -48.16 29.36 22.77
CA THR A 538 -47.82 29.70 21.39
C THR A 538 -46.37 30.14 21.29
N TRP A 539 -45.80 30.19 20.07
CA TRP A 539 -44.41 30.62 19.89
C TRP A 539 -44.10 32.02 20.46
N PRO A 540 -44.94 33.05 20.27
CA PRO A 540 -44.74 34.34 20.93
C PRO A 540 -44.71 34.26 22.47
N GLN A 541 -45.53 33.38 23.07
CA GLN A 541 -45.54 33.19 24.53
C GLN A 541 -44.31 32.44 25.02
N VAL A 542 -43.78 31.48 24.26
CA VAL A 542 -42.49 30.82 24.56
C VAL A 542 -41.36 31.84 24.55
N ILE A 543 -41.33 32.71 23.54
CA ILE A 543 -40.32 33.78 23.45
C ILE A 543 -40.46 34.78 24.61
N ALA A 544 -41.68 35.19 24.94
CA ALA A 544 -41.93 36.08 26.07
C ALA A 544 -41.54 35.45 27.42
N ALA A 545 -41.74 34.13 27.59
CA ALA A 545 -41.34 33.42 28.79
C ALA A 545 -39.81 33.25 28.90
N ALA A 546 -39.11 33.10 27.77
CA ALA A 546 -37.66 33.07 27.75
C ALA A 546 -37.03 34.45 28.02
N ASP A 547 -37.68 35.53 27.61
CA ASP A 547 -37.23 36.92 27.76
C ASP A 547 -35.78 37.11 27.23
N ALA A 548 -34.82 37.48 28.10
CA ALA A 548 -33.42 37.65 27.74
C ALA A 548 -32.57 36.37 27.83
N LEU A 549 -33.17 35.23 28.21
CA LEU A 549 -32.46 33.97 28.35
C LEU A 549 -32.13 33.37 26.98
N PRO A 550 -30.96 32.71 26.83
CA PRO A 550 -30.55 32.12 25.56
C PRO A 550 -31.45 30.93 25.20
N LEU A 551 -32.39 31.14 24.27
CA LEU A 551 -33.27 30.10 23.73
C LEU A 551 -32.78 29.66 22.34
N ASP A 552 -32.43 28.39 22.22
CA ASP A 552 -32.14 27.73 20.94
C ASP A 552 -33.06 26.51 20.73
N SER A 553 -33.25 26.10 19.47
CA SER A 553 -34.17 25.01 19.11
C SER A 553 -33.79 23.66 19.74
N LEU A 554 -32.51 23.37 19.95
CA LEU A 554 -32.06 22.11 20.55
C LEU A 554 -32.33 22.10 22.05
N SER A 555 -32.11 23.23 22.73
CA SER A 555 -32.42 23.41 24.15
C SER A 555 -33.93 23.28 24.38
N LEU A 556 -34.76 23.85 23.50
CA LEU A 556 -36.20 23.66 23.56
C LEU A 556 -36.62 22.20 23.32
N CYS A 557 -36.06 21.54 22.29
CA CYS A 557 -36.33 20.12 22.03
C CYS A 557 -35.91 19.22 23.21
N SER A 558 -34.78 19.54 23.85
CA SER A 558 -34.30 18.84 25.05
C SER A 558 -35.28 18.98 26.22
N LEU A 559 -35.76 20.20 26.50
CA LEU A 559 -36.78 20.43 27.54
C LEU A 559 -38.11 19.72 27.21
N ILE A 560 -38.52 19.72 25.95
CA ILE A 560 -39.72 19.00 25.51
C ILE A 560 -39.63 17.51 25.84
N LEU A 561 -38.50 16.87 25.52
CA LEU A 561 -38.28 15.45 25.82
C LEU A 561 -38.13 15.20 27.33
N LYS A 562 -37.42 16.08 28.04
CA LYS A 562 -37.16 15.93 29.50
C LYS A 562 -38.42 15.98 30.35
N HIS A 563 -39.40 16.81 29.96
CA HIS A 563 -40.63 17.03 30.72
C HIS A 563 -41.87 16.38 30.09
N ASP A 564 -41.68 15.52 29.09
CA ASP A 564 -42.77 14.89 28.32
C ASP A 564 -43.82 15.91 27.79
N TRP A 565 -43.36 17.11 27.42
CA TRP A 565 -44.24 18.12 26.82
C TRP A 565 -44.69 17.69 25.43
N THR A 566 -45.87 18.14 25.02
CA THR A 566 -46.36 17.89 23.66
C THR A 566 -46.12 19.11 22.79
N TRP A 567 -45.43 18.90 21.67
CA TRP A 567 -45.14 19.95 20.71
C TRP A 567 -45.71 19.66 19.32
N HIS A 568 -46.47 20.63 18.80
CA HIS A 568 -46.97 20.68 17.43
C HIS A 568 -46.36 21.90 16.73
N SER A 569 -45.88 21.73 15.49
CA SER A 569 -45.27 22.83 14.72
C SER A 569 -46.27 23.62 13.88
N ARG A 570 -47.46 23.06 13.59
CA ARG A 570 -48.47 23.67 12.71
C ARG A 570 -49.91 23.43 13.22
N PRO A 571 -50.56 24.45 13.81
CA PRO A 571 -49.96 25.68 14.33
C PRO A 571 -48.99 25.39 15.48
N TYR A 572 -48.05 26.30 15.75
CA TYR A 572 -47.11 26.09 16.85
C TYR A 572 -47.86 26.03 18.19
N ARG A 573 -47.75 24.91 18.91
CA ARG A 573 -48.31 24.70 20.25
C ARG A 573 -47.36 23.85 21.09
N LEU A 574 -47.05 24.33 22.29
CA LEU A 574 -46.34 23.60 23.33
C LEU A 574 -47.29 23.41 24.53
N ARG A 575 -47.50 22.18 24.99
CA ARG A 575 -48.39 21.89 26.12
C ARG A 575 -47.67 21.06 27.16
N ALA A 576 -48.01 21.28 28.43
CA ALA A 576 -47.58 20.43 29.52
C ALA A 576 -48.07 18.98 29.31
N ALA A 577 -47.36 18.03 29.92
CA ALA A 577 -47.81 16.64 29.93
C ALA A 577 -49.22 16.58 30.54
N SER A 578 -50.16 15.91 29.87
CA SER A 578 -51.44 15.60 30.53
C SER A 578 -51.15 14.61 31.67
N PRO A 579 -51.64 14.83 32.90
CA PRO A 579 -51.51 13.83 33.94
C PRO A 579 -52.10 12.52 33.40
N ALA A 580 -51.31 11.44 33.48
CA ALA A 580 -51.71 10.13 33.01
C ALA A 580 -53.09 9.79 33.58
N LYS A 581 -54.04 9.49 32.70
CA LYS A 581 -55.36 8.97 33.09
C LYS A 581 -55.29 7.48 33.33
#